data_AF-A0A7W1EII2-F1
#
_entry.id   AF-A0A7W1EII2-F1
#
_cell.length_a   1.000
_cell.length_b   1.000
_cell.length_c   1.000
_cell.angle_alpha   90.00
_cell.angle_beta   90.00
_cell.angle_gamma   90.00
#
_symmetry.space_group_name_H-M   'P 1'
#
loop_
_entity.id
_entity.type
_entity.pdbx_description
1 polymer ?
#
loop_
_entity_poly.entity_id
_entity_poly.type
_entity_poly.pdbx_seq_one_letter_code
_entity_poly.pdbx_strand_id
1 'polypeptide(L)'
;MRKYFSLVMLFTPAMLFGLLLFIYRNNAKLHITNSFPFLPWQFLLIITFGILATTGGVLDWRFHRNPLNMKIPKKERDAEAVALSLGGVPMFILMWLAMINSKPEVFLIPIIIVLIYTVVAICYDEFVFHIKRCGKLENFYHRLLVFGNAIAWLCWFHFIYYK
;
A
#
# COMPACT_ATOMS: atom_id res chain seq x y z
N MET A 1 11.16 17.21 -9.20
CA MET A 1 10.19 16.09 -9.13
C MET A 1 10.77 14.81 -8.53
N ARG A 2 11.91 14.26 -9.00
CA ARG A 2 12.48 12.98 -8.48
C ARG A 2 12.61 12.87 -6.94
N LYS A 3 12.93 13.96 -6.24
CA LYS A 3 13.15 13.96 -4.77
C LYS A 3 11.90 13.57 -3.95
N TYR A 4 10.72 13.89 -4.45
CA TYR A 4 9.45 13.62 -3.77
C TYR A 4 8.62 12.55 -4.48
N PHE A 5 9.17 11.93 -5.53
CA PHE A 5 8.42 10.97 -6.33
C PHE A 5 7.95 9.77 -5.49
N SER A 6 8.83 9.17 -4.68
CA SER A 6 8.44 8.06 -3.81
C SER A 6 7.38 8.46 -2.77
N LEU A 7 7.46 9.69 -2.26
CA LEU A 7 6.45 10.25 -1.35
C LEU A 7 5.09 10.43 -2.06
N VAL A 8 5.07 10.97 -3.28
CA VAL A 8 3.83 11.07 -4.06
C VAL A 8 3.23 9.68 -4.31
N MET A 9 4.05 8.72 -4.73
CA MET A 9 3.61 7.35 -4.98
C MET A 9 3.08 6.65 -3.73
N LEU A 10 3.57 7.00 -2.54
CA LEU A 10 3.04 6.51 -1.26
C LEU A 10 1.59 6.95 -1.04
N PHE A 11 1.23 8.20 -1.38
CA PHE A 11 -0.13 8.71 -1.19
C PHE A 11 -1.10 8.32 -2.32
N THR A 12 -0.57 8.00 -3.51
CA THR A 12 -1.39 7.73 -4.70
C THR A 12 -2.49 6.69 -4.45
N PRO A 13 -2.24 5.50 -3.88
CA PRO A 13 -3.30 4.50 -3.64
C PRO A 13 -4.40 5.02 -2.70
N ALA A 14 -4.04 5.72 -1.62
CA ALA A 14 -5.01 6.23 -0.66
C ALA A 14 -5.90 7.32 -1.27
N MET A 15 -5.30 8.26 -2.02
CA MET A 15 -6.04 9.30 -2.72
C MET A 15 -6.97 8.72 -3.80
N LEU A 16 -6.48 7.76 -4.59
CA LEU A 16 -7.28 7.08 -5.59
C LEU A 16 -8.40 6.26 -4.96
N PHE A 17 -8.15 5.59 -3.82
CA PHE A 17 -9.19 4.86 -3.11
C PHE A 17 -10.35 5.77 -2.72
N GLY A 18 -10.05 6.90 -2.06
CA GLY A 18 -11.08 7.87 -1.66
C GLY A 18 -11.84 8.46 -2.84
N LEU A 19 -11.12 8.84 -3.91
CA LEU A 19 -11.73 9.37 -5.13
C LEU A 19 -12.66 8.34 -5.80
N LEU A 20 -12.19 7.11 -6.00
CA LEU A 20 -12.97 6.08 -6.65
C LEU A 20 -14.13 5.60 -5.77
N LEU A 21 -13.96 5.56 -4.44
CA LEU A 21 -15.05 5.28 -3.50
C LEU A 21 -16.17 6.31 -3.64
N PHE A 22 -15.81 7.59 -3.79
CA PHE A 22 -16.78 8.67 -4.02
C PHE A 22 -17.49 8.52 -5.37
N ILE A 23 -16.73 8.28 -6.45
CA ILE A 23 -17.27 8.12 -7.82
C ILE A 23 -18.21 6.92 -7.90
N TYR A 24 -17.83 5.79 -7.31
CA TYR A 24 -18.55 4.53 -7.39
C TYR A 24 -19.48 4.29 -6.19
N ARG A 25 -19.77 5.30 -5.35
CA ARG A 25 -20.51 5.14 -4.09
C ARG A 25 -21.87 4.43 -4.20
N ASN A 26 -22.51 4.52 -5.37
CA ASN A 26 -23.81 3.89 -5.65
C ASN A 26 -23.68 2.48 -6.25
N ASN A 27 -22.46 1.96 -6.43
CA ASN A 27 -22.24 0.62 -6.96
C ASN A 27 -22.60 -0.41 -5.90
N ALA A 28 -23.55 -1.30 -6.23
CA ALA A 28 -24.05 -2.32 -5.33
C ALA A 28 -22.96 -3.24 -4.76
N LYS A 29 -21.83 -3.44 -5.46
CA LYS A 29 -20.71 -4.26 -4.99
C LYS A 29 -19.92 -3.65 -3.83
N LEU A 30 -20.03 -2.34 -3.60
CA LEU A 30 -19.36 -1.69 -2.47
C LEU A 30 -20.12 -1.87 -1.16
N HIS A 31 -21.38 -2.33 -1.21
CA HIS A 31 -22.20 -2.60 -0.03
C HIS A 31 -22.30 -1.37 0.92
N ILE A 32 -22.27 -0.16 0.36
CA ILE A 32 -22.45 1.09 1.10
C ILE A 32 -23.93 1.24 1.42
N THR A 33 -24.25 1.50 2.67
CA THR A 33 -25.63 1.59 3.17
C THR A 33 -25.93 3.01 3.65
N ASN A 34 -27.23 3.33 3.78
CA ASN A 34 -27.70 4.61 4.34
C ASN A 34 -27.90 4.55 5.87
N SER A 35 -27.60 3.41 6.50
CA SER A 35 -27.82 3.16 7.93
C SER A 35 -26.54 2.63 8.57
N PHE A 36 -26.25 3.05 9.80
CA PHE A 36 -25.05 2.63 10.50
C PHE A 36 -24.97 1.09 10.67
N PRO A 37 -23.83 0.44 10.39
CA PRO A 37 -22.60 1.01 9.82
C PRO A 37 -22.72 1.28 8.30
N PHE A 38 -22.39 2.50 7.88
CA PHE A 38 -22.51 2.96 6.48
C PHE A 38 -21.56 2.23 5.51
N LEU A 39 -20.47 1.67 6.04
CA LEU A 39 -19.43 0.97 5.29
C LEU A 39 -19.25 -0.45 5.84
N PRO A 40 -18.90 -1.43 4.99
CA PRO A 40 -18.42 -2.72 5.43
C PRO A 40 -17.23 -2.58 6.39
N TRP A 41 -17.14 -3.46 7.39
CA TRP A 41 -16.07 -3.40 8.39
C TRP A 41 -14.66 -3.50 7.76
N GLN A 42 -14.54 -4.21 6.63
CA GLN A 42 -13.29 -4.31 5.89
C GLN A 42 -12.78 -2.93 5.47
N PHE A 43 -13.68 -1.99 5.13
CA PHE A 43 -13.29 -0.64 4.73
C PHE A 43 -12.78 0.17 5.93
N LEU A 44 -13.34 -0.05 7.12
CA LEU A 44 -12.85 0.56 8.36
C LEU A 44 -11.41 0.11 8.67
N LEU A 45 -11.12 -1.19 8.46
CA LEU A 45 -9.77 -1.71 8.65
C LEU A 45 -8.81 -1.23 7.54
N ILE A 46 -9.25 -1.20 6.27
CA ILE A 46 -8.45 -0.64 5.17
C ILE A 46 -8.08 0.82 5.46
N ILE A 47 -9.02 1.64 5.93
CA ILE A 47 -8.76 3.04 6.30
C ILE A 47 -7.76 3.11 7.47
N THR A 48 -8.01 2.36 8.54
CA THR A 48 -7.19 2.41 9.75
C THR A 48 -5.75 1.96 9.46
N PHE A 49 -5.59 0.79 8.84
CA PHE A 49 -4.27 0.25 8.53
C PHE A 49 -3.61 0.98 7.35
N GLY A 50 -4.38 1.56 6.43
CA GLY A 50 -3.88 2.45 5.39
C GLY A 50 -3.29 3.75 5.96
N ILE A 51 -3.90 4.33 7.00
CA ILE A 51 -3.35 5.49 7.72
C ILE A 51 -2.05 5.10 8.44
N LEU A 52 -2.02 3.95 9.13
CA LEU A 52 -0.82 3.45 9.79
C LEU A 52 0.32 3.22 8.77
N ALA A 53 0.01 2.57 7.66
CA ALA A 53 0.96 2.31 6.59
C ALA A 53 1.54 3.61 6.01
N THR A 54 0.66 4.55 5.67
CA THR A 54 1.04 5.85 5.11
C THR A 54 1.90 6.63 6.10
N THR A 55 1.54 6.63 7.38
CA THR A 55 2.32 7.28 8.44
C THR A 55 3.70 6.65 8.57
N GLY A 56 3.78 5.31 8.59
CA GLY A 56 5.05 4.58 8.60
C GLY A 56 5.92 4.95 7.40
N GLY A 57 5.36 4.96 6.19
CA GLY A 57 6.08 5.33 4.98
C GLY A 57 6.54 6.78 4.94
N VAL A 58 5.75 7.73 5.46
CA VAL A 58 6.16 9.14 5.56
C VAL A 58 7.31 9.30 6.56
N LEU A 59 7.24 8.62 7.71
CA LEU A 59 8.29 8.67 8.74
C LEU A 59 9.58 8.02 8.23
N ASP A 60 9.49 6.87 7.58
CA ASP A 60 10.62 6.17 6.95
C ASP A 60 11.26 7.04 5.85
N TRP A 61 10.44 7.56 4.94
CA TRP A 61 10.88 8.48 3.88
C TRP A 61 11.56 9.73 4.45
N ARG A 62 10.99 10.33 5.50
CA ARG A 62 11.57 11.52 6.15
C ARG A 62 12.91 11.18 6.78
N PHE A 63 13.04 10.00 7.39
CA PHE A 63 14.27 9.55 8.05
C PHE A 63 15.41 9.40 7.03
N HIS A 64 15.14 8.74 5.89
CA HIS A 64 16.12 8.56 4.81
C HIS A 64 16.56 9.85 4.14
N ARG A 65 15.75 10.91 4.24
CA ARG A 65 15.99 12.19 3.56
C ARG A 65 16.59 13.23 4.50
N ASN A 66 16.77 12.90 5.77
CA ASN A 66 17.57 13.69 6.69
C ASN A 66 19.06 13.51 6.36
N PRO A 67 19.76 14.55 5.84
CA PRO A 67 21.15 14.44 5.43
C PRO A 67 22.12 14.11 6.58
N LEU A 68 21.67 14.26 7.83
CA LEU A 68 22.42 13.87 9.02
C LEU A 68 22.31 12.37 9.35
N ASN A 69 21.31 11.66 8.83
CA ASN A 69 20.96 10.31 9.29
C ASN A 69 21.43 9.18 8.37
N MET A 70 21.66 9.40 7.06
CA MET A 70 22.33 8.43 6.16
C MET A 70 22.49 8.98 4.73
N LYS A 71 23.56 8.58 4.03
CA LYS A 71 23.71 8.77 2.57
C LYS A 71 23.37 7.46 1.85
N ILE A 72 22.09 7.14 1.74
CA ILE A 72 21.64 6.01 0.90
C ILE A 72 22.08 6.27 -0.55
N PRO A 73 22.83 5.34 -1.18
CA PRO A 73 23.20 5.44 -2.59
C PRO A 73 21.99 5.72 -3.48
N LYS A 74 22.19 6.50 -4.55
CA LYS A 74 21.11 6.85 -5.50
C LYS A 74 20.41 5.61 -6.07
N LYS A 75 21.14 4.54 -6.35
CA LYS A 75 20.61 3.29 -6.87
C LYS A 75 19.59 2.62 -5.95
N GLU A 76 19.82 2.70 -4.64
CA GLU A 76 18.91 2.12 -3.63
C GLU A 76 17.63 2.96 -3.50
N ARG A 77 17.75 4.29 -3.57
CA ARG A 77 16.58 5.19 -3.64
C ARG A 77 15.72 4.98 -4.89
N ASP A 78 16.36 4.69 -6.02
CA ASP A 78 15.64 4.38 -7.26
C ASP A 78 14.92 3.03 -7.14
N ALA A 79 15.53 2.03 -6.49
CA ALA A 79 14.88 0.74 -6.21
C ALA A 79 13.68 0.87 -5.26
N GLU A 80 13.80 1.66 -4.20
CA GLU A 80 12.71 1.99 -3.25
C GLU A 80 11.53 2.65 -3.99
N ALA A 81 11.81 3.65 -4.84
CA ALA A 81 10.79 4.31 -5.64
C ALA A 81 10.11 3.37 -6.65
N VAL A 82 10.88 2.44 -7.24
CA VAL A 82 10.36 1.42 -8.15
C VAL A 82 9.47 0.42 -7.40
N ALA A 83 9.87 -0.03 -6.22
CA ALA A 83 9.05 -0.92 -5.39
C ALA A 83 7.72 -0.27 -4.98
N LEU A 84 7.76 1.00 -4.52
CA LEU A 84 6.56 1.77 -4.19
C LEU A 84 5.64 1.99 -5.38
N SER A 85 6.20 2.27 -6.56
CA SER A 85 5.43 2.55 -7.77
C SER A 85 4.88 1.29 -8.44
N LEU A 86 5.73 0.31 -8.73
CA LEU A 86 5.37 -0.92 -9.45
C LEU A 86 4.69 -1.98 -8.57
N GLY A 87 4.88 -1.93 -7.25
CA GLY A 87 4.09 -2.73 -6.33
C GLY A 87 2.74 -2.07 -6.07
N GLY A 88 2.75 -0.86 -5.51
CA GLY A 88 1.56 -0.20 -4.97
C GLY A 88 0.48 0.15 -6.00
N VAL A 89 0.86 0.79 -7.12
CA VAL A 89 -0.14 1.25 -8.11
C VAL A 89 -0.74 0.11 -8.92
N PRO A 90 0.04 -0.82 -9.49
CA PRO A 90 -0.53 -1.99 -10.16
C PRO A 90 -1.40 -2.84 -9.23
N MET A 91 -0.97 -3.07 -7.98
CA MET A 91 -1.78 -3.78 -6.99
C MET A 91 -3.12 -3.07 -6.76
N PHE A 92 -3.09 -1.76 -6.53
CA PHE A 92 -4.29 -0.95 -6.32
C PHE A 92 -5.26 -1.06 -7.51
N ILE A 93 -4.76 -0.90 -8.74
CA ILE A 93 -5.60 -0.96 -9.95
C ILE A 93 -6.25 -2.34 -10.05
N LEU A 94 -5.49 -3.42 -9.89
CA LEU A 94 -6.02 -4.78 -9.98
C LEU A 94 -7.05 -5.07 -8.88
N MET A 95 -6.78 -4.68 -7.64
CA MET A 95 -7.71 -4.85 -6.51
C MET A 95 -9.00 -4.04 -6.71
N TRP A 96 -8.88 -2.79 -7.19
CA TRP A 96 -10.05 -1.96 -7.49
C TRP A 96 -10.90 -2.56 -8.60
N LEU A 97 -10.28 -2.96 -9.71
CA LEU A 97 -10.98 -3.59 -10.82
C LEU A 97 -11.65 -4.89 -10.39
N ALA A 98 -10.97 -5.74 -9.62
CA ALA A 98 -11.55 -6.96 -9.07
C ALA A 98 -12.79 -6.66 -8.22
N MET A 99 -12.71 -5.66 -7.34
CA MET A 99 -13.81 -5.25 -6.45
C MET A 99 -15.08 -4.83 -7.20
N ILE A 100 -14.95 -4.13 -8.34
CA ILE A 100 -16.11 -3.64 -9.10
C ILE A 100 -16.53 -4.55 -10.25
N ASN A 101 -15.73 -5.55 -10.63
CA ASN A 101 -16.02 -6.43 -11.76
C ASN A 101 -17.02 -7.53 -11.37
N SER A 102 -17.91 -7.93 -12.29
CA SER A 102 -18.87 -9.03 -12.07
C SER A 102 -18.21 -10.39 -11.80
N LYS A 103 -17.01 -10.63 -12.35
CA LYS A 103 -16.20 -11.85 -12.20
C LYS A 103 -14.83 -11.52 -11.60
N PRO A 104 -14.72 -11.33 -10.28
CA PRO A 104 -13.46 -10.93 -9.63
C PRO A 104 -12.34 -11.98 -9.78
N GLU A 105 -12.67 -13.23 -10.08
CA GLU A 105 -11.73 -14.35 -10.14
C GLU A 105 -10.70 -14.18 -11.26
N VAL A 106 -11.06 -13.47 -12.35
CA VAL A 106 -10.14 -13.22 -13.48
C VAL A 106 -8.93 -12.37 -13.08
N PHE A 107 -9.03 -11.62 -11.98
CA PHE A 107 -7.96 -10.77 -11.47
C PHE A 107 -7.05 -11.49 -10.46
N LEU A 108 -7.45 -12.67 -9.97
CA LEU A 108 -6.73 -13.36 -8.91
C LEU A 108 -5.28 -13.66 -9.31
N ILE A 109 -5.07 -14.27 -10.48
CA ILE A 109 -3.72 -14.60 -10.97
C ILE A 109 -2.86 -13.32 -11.14
N PRO A 110 -3.33 -12.26 -11.84
CA PRO A 110 -2.61 -10.99 -11.90
C PRO A 110 -2.26 -10.39 -10.52
N ILE A 111 -3.21 -10.41 -9.58
CA ILE A 111 -3.01 -9.89 -8.21
C ILE A 111 -1.88 -10.66 -7.52
N ILE A 112 -1.89 -11.99 -7.59
CA ILE A 112 -0.87 -12.83 -6.96
C ILE A 112 0.52 -12.60 -7.58
N ILE A 113 0.61 -12.41 -8.90
CA ILE A 113 1.89 -12.10 -9.56
C ILE A 113 2.47 -10.77 -9.02
N VAL A 114 1.65 -9.72 -8.96
CA VAL A 114 2.09 -8.42 -8.41
C VAL A 114 2.42 -8.53 -6.92
N LEU A 115 1.67 -9.34 -6.16
CA LEU A 115 1.93 -9.59 -4.74
C LEU A 115 3.30 -10.23 -4.55
N ILE A 116 3.62 -11.30 -5.30
CA ILE A 116 4.91 -12.00 -5.21
C ILE A 116 6.06 -11.02 -5.51
N TYR A 117 5.94 -10.25 -6.59
CA TYR A 117 6.93 -9.23 -6.93
C TYR A 117 7.12 -8.21 -5.79
N THR A 118 6.02 -7.72 -5.24
CA THR A 118 6.02 -6.72 -4.15
C THR A 118 6.67 -7.29 -2.89
N VAL A 119 6.32 -8.52 -2.50
CA VAL A 119 6.89 -9.22 -1.34
C VAL A 119 8.39 -9.43 -1.53
N VAL A 120 8.84 -9.86 -2.71
CA VAL A 120 10.27 -10.01 -3.00
C VAL A 120 11.02 -8.68 -2.88
N ALA A 121 10.44 -7.59 -3.39
CA ALA A 121 11.02 -6.26 -3.28
C ALA A 121 11.11 -5.79 -1.82
N ILE A 122 10.05 -6.00 -1.02
CA ILE A 122 10.02 -5.68 0.41
C ILE A 122 11.05 -6.52 1.18
N CYS A 123 11.12 -7.83 0.92
CA CYS A 123 12.09 -8.71 1.56
C CYS A 123 13.53 -8.29 1.23
N TYR A 124 13.79 -7.93 -0.03
CA TYR A 124 15.10 -7.39 -0.41
C TYR A 124 15.42 -6.13 0.40
N ASP A 125 14.47 -5.22 0.53
CA ASP A 125 14.63 -3.98 1.29
C ASP A 125 14.90 -4.24 2.79
N GLU A 126 14.10 -5.10 3.43
CA GLU A 126 14.26 -5.46 4.84
C GLU A 126 15.61 -6.16 5.11
N PHE A 127 15.95 -7.19 4.33
CA PHE A 127 17.11 -8.04 4.62
C PHE A 127 18.45 -7.46 4.13
N VAL A 128 18.45 -6.65 3.07
CA VAL A 128 19.69 -6.09 2.50
C VAL A 128 19.98 -4.70 3.07
N PHE A 129 18.95 -3.90 3.38
CA PHE A 129 19.13 -2.53 3.85
C PHE A 129 18.72 -2.36 5.32
N HIS A 130 17.47 -2.61 5.69
CA HIS A 130 16.98 -2.28 7.04
C HIS A 130 17.69 -3.04 8.15
N ILE A 131 17.82 -4.36 8.03
CA ILE A 131 18.50 -5.18 9.05
C ILE A 131 19.99 -4.88 9.13
N LYS A 132 20.65 -4.53 8.01
CA LYS A 132 22.11 -4.36 7.96
C LYS A 132 22.59 -2.94 8.24
N ARG A 133 21.77 -1.92 7.95
CA ARG A 133 22.20 -0.51 7.92
C ARG A 133 21.34 0.41 8.79
N CYS A 134 20.12 0.02 9.12
CA CYS A 134 19.16 0.90 9.75
C CYS A 134 19.04 0.66 11.27
N GLY A 135 18.70 1.71 11.99
CA GLY A 135 18.50 1.66 13.44
C GLY A 135 17.13 1.08 13.83
N LYS A 136 16.93 0.80 15.12
CA LYS A 136 15.66 0.26 15.64
C LYS A 136 14.43 1.11 15.29
N LEU A 137 14.58 2.44 15.31
CA LEU A 137 13.49 3.37 15.04
C LEU A 137 13.04 3.34 13.57
N GLU A 138 13.99 3.31 12.66
CA GLU A 138 13.74 3.24 11.22
C GLU A 138 13.13 1.88 10.83
N ASN A 139 13.66 0.78 11.39
CA ASN A 139 13.06 -0.54 11.21
C ASN A 139 11.62 -0.61 11.73
N PHE A 140 11.30 0.13 12.81
CA PHE A 140 9.93 0.24 13.28
C PHE A 140 9.02 0.97 12.28
N TYR A 141 9.49 2.06 11.66
CA TYR A 141 8.71 2.78 10.64
C TYR A 141 8.47 1.93 9.39
N HIS A 142 9.50 1.25 8.89
CA HIS A 142 9.38 0.32 7.77
C HIS A 142 8.40 -0.81 8.08
N ARG A 143 8.51 -1.42 9.27
CA ARG A 143 7.57 -2.47 9.70
C ARG A 143 6.15 -1.94 9.80
N LEU A 144 5.94 -0.73 10.33
CA LEU A 144 4.61 -0.12 10.37
C LEU A 144 4.03 0.06 8.96
N LEU A 145 4.85 0.48 7.99
CA LEU A 145 4.48 0.57 6.58
C LEU A 145 4.07 -0.81 6.01
N VAL A 146 4.91 -1.83 6.19
CA VAL A 146 4.68 -3.18 5.63
C VAL A 146 3.48 -3.85 6.30
N PHE A 147 3.41 -3.88 7.63
CA PHE A 147 2.30 -4.49 8.36
C PHE A 147 0.96 -3.80 8.09
N GLY A 148 0.96 -2.46 8.04
CA GLY A 148 -0.25 -1.71 7.69
C GLY A 148 -0.75 -2.06 6.29
N ASN A 149 0.15 -2.10 5.29
CA ASN A 149 -0.24 -2.50 3.93
C ASN A 149 -0.70 -3.96 3.85
N ALA A 150 -0.03 -4.87 4.57
CA ALA A 150 -0.40 -6.29 4.59
C ALA A 150 -1.82 -6.50 5.13
N ILE A 151 -2.16 -5.87 6.26
CA ILE A 151 -3.49 -6.00 6.85
C ILE A 151 -4.55 -5.32 5.97
N ALA A 152 -4.27 -4.12 5.44
CA ALA A 152 -5.18 -3.44 4.52
C ALA A 152 -5.45 -4.29 3.26
N TRP A 153 -4.40 -4.90 2.68
CA TRP A 153 -4.53 -5.80 1.54
C TRP A 153 -5.35 -7.04 1.88
N LEU A 154 -5.10 -7.70 3.02
CA LEU A 154 -5.86 -8.87 3.46
C LEU A 154 -7.34 -8.56 3.66
N CYS A 155 -7.66 -7.41 4.28
CA CYS A 155 -9.05 -6.97 4.46
C CYS A 155 -9.73 -6.70 3.11
N TRP A 156 -9.02 -6.07 2.18
CA TRP A 156 -9.56 -5.80 0.84
C TRP A 156 -9.74 -7.10 0.05
N PHE A 157 -8.78 -8.01 0.12
CA PHE A 157 -8.87 -9.33 -0.51
C PHE A 157 -10.05 -10.14 0.04
N HIS A 158 -10.22 -10.14 1.37
CA HIS A 158 -11.38 -10.77 2.02
C HIS A 158 -12.69 -10.15 1.54
N PHE A 159 -12.77 -8.82 1.43
CA PHE A 159 -13.96 -8.13 0.93
C PHE A 159 -14.33 -8.58 -0.48
N ILE A 160 -13.35 -8.77 -1.37
CA ILE A 160 -13.57 -9.15 -2.76
C ILE A 160 -14.00 -10.62 -2.88
N TYR A 161 -13.32 -11.54 -2.18
CA TYR A 161 -13.39 -12.98 -2.47
C TYR A 161 -14.08 -13.84 -1.43
N TYR A 162 -14.21 -13.39 -0.19
CA TYR A 162 -14.74 -14.23 0.90
C TYR A 162 -16.10 -13.75 1.43
N LYS A 163 -16.40 -12.46 1.30
CA LYS A 163 -17.56 -11.75 1.87
C LYS A 163 -17.71 -11.93 3.37
#